data_AF-A0A2I4CJJ5-F1
#
_entry.id   AF-A0A2I4CJJ5-F1
#
_cell.length_a   1.000
_cell.length_b   1.000
_cell.length_c   1.000
_cell.angle_alpha   90.00
_cell.angle_beta   90.00
_cell.angle_gamma   90.00
#
_symmetry.space_group_name_H-M   'P 1'
#
loop_
_entity.id
_entity.type
_entity.pdbx_description
1 polymer ?
#
loop_
_entity_poly.entity_id
_entity_poly.type
_entity_poly.pdbx_seq_one_letter_code
_entity_poly.pdbx_strand_id
1 'polypeptide(L)'
;MKPYLLDARDAELLARHHITHILSIHDTAAPVLEDMMYLCISAADHSKQNLIQYFRESFVFIHESRLKGEGCLVHCVAGASRSVTLVVAYIMTVTGRGWVEALAAVRSARPCAGPNLGFLRQLEEFENFELAQYRAWWTERYGKNSFNDEEEVQNLLTHKSATNSICPELETSGT
;
A
#
# COMPACT_ATOMS: atom_id res chain seq x y z
N MET A 1 11.81 -9.48 -15.21
CA MET A 1 11.20 -8.81 -14.04
C MET A 1 12.16 -7.72 -13.61
N LYS A 2 11.87 -6.44 -13.88
CA LYS A 2 12.77 -5.33 -13.48
C LYS A 2 12.68 -5.17 -11.94
N PRO A 3 13.80 -5.05 -11.22
CA PRO A 3 13.76 -4.81 -9.78
C PRO A 3 13.14 -3.43 -9.51
N TYR A 4 12.03 -3.40 -8.76
CA TYR A 4 11.25 -2.20 -8.46
C TYR A 4 11.97 -1.17 -7.56
N LEU A 5 13.19 -1.50 -7.12
CA LEU A 5 14.11 -0.53 -6.52
C LEU A 5 14.47 0.61 -7.50
N LEU A 6 14.30 0.39 -8.81
CA LEU A 6 14.56 1.39 -9.85
C LEU A 6 13.55 2.54 -9.81
N ASP A 7 12.28 2.28 -9.49
CA ASP A 7 11.23 3.30 -9.48
C ASP A 7 11.51 4.39 -8.42
N ALA A 8 12.08 3.99 -7.28
CA ALA A 8 12.48 4.91 -6.19
C ALA A 8 13.71 5.77 -6.52
N ARG A 9 14.38 5.53 -7.65
CA ARG A 9 15.54 6.29 -8.15
C ARG A 9 15.29 6.92 -9.51
N ASP A 10 14.11 6.73 -10.08
CA ASP A 10 13.73 7.26 -11.39
C ASP A 10 13.19 8.69 -11.22
N ALA A 11 14.06 9.68 -11.38
CA ALA A 11 13.71 11.09 -11.20
C ALA A 11 12.56 11.54 -12.11
N GLU A 12 12.45 10.99 -13.32
CA GLU A 12 11.37 11.37 -14.25
C GLU A 12 10.02 10.81 -13.76
N LEU A 13 10.01 9.55 -13.32
CA LEU A 13 8.81 8.93 -12.76
C LEU A 13 8.36 9.63 -11.48
N LEU A 14 9.30 9.94 -10.58
CA LEU A 14 9.02 10.65 -9.33
C LEU A 14 8.44 12.04 -9.60
N ALA A 15 9.06 12.81 -10.52
CA ALA A 15 8.56 14.13 -10.90
C ALA A 15 7.18 14.07 -11.55
N ARG A 16 6.94 13.12 -12.45
CA ARG A 16 5.65 12.93 -13.14
C ARG A 16 4.50 12.66 -12.17
N HIS A 17 4.78 11.95 -11.08
CA HIS A 17 3.81 11.63 -10.03
C HIS A 17 3.84 12.60 -8.85
N HIS A 18 4.57 13.71 -8.95
CA HIS A 18 4.72 14.72 -7.90
C HIS A 18 5.17 14.10 -6.55
N ILE A 19 6.03 13.08 -6.60
CA ILE A 19 6.57 12.42 -5.42
C ILE A 19 7.59 13.34 -4.76
N THR A 20 7.36 13.66 -3.48
CA THR A 20 8.27 14.42 -2.61
C THR A 20 8.64 13.63 -1.35
N HIS A 21 7.86 12.60 -1.02
CA HIS A 21 8.06 11.73 0.13
C HIS A 21 8.32 10.29 -0.30
N ILE A 22 9.30 9.63 0.31
CA ILE A 22 9.63 8.23 0.06
C ILE A 22 9.69 7.46 1.37
N LEU A 23 8.76 6.51 1.53
CA LEU A 23 8.79 5.51 2.59
C LEU A 23 9.51 4.26 2.05
N SER A 24 10.72 4.04 2.52
CA SER A 24 11.56 2.92 2.14
C SER A 24 11.55 1.85 3.22
N ILE A 25 11.06 0.64 2.89
CA ILE A 25 11.03 -0.48 3.83
C ILE A 25 11.75 -1.73 3.27
N HIS A 26 13.03 -1.86 3.62
CA HIS A 26 13.85 -3.03 3.33
C HIS A 26 15.10 -3.07 4.22
N ASP A 27 15.86 -4.17 4.17
CA ASP A 27 16.99 -4.49 5.05
C ASP A 27 18.12 -3.44 5.09
N THR A 28 18.17 -2.57 4.09
CA THR A 28 19.21 -1.55 3.88
C THR A 28 18.61 -0.18 3.54
N ALA A 29 17.38 0.08 3.99
CA ALA A 29 16.66 1.32 3.71
C ALA A 29 17.48 2.53 4.18
N ALA A 30 17.77 3.44 3.25
CA ALA A 30 18.49 4.67 3.50
C ALA A 30 18.05 5.74 2.49
N PRO A 31 18.16 7.03 2.83
CA PRO A 31 17.97 8.11 1.86
C PRO A 31 18.92 7.96 0.67
N VAL A 32 18.44 8.25 -0.54
CA VAL A 32 19.25 8.12 -1.77
C VAL A 32 19.22 9.38 -2.62
N LEU A 33 18.14 10.16 -2.56
CA LEU A 33 17.96 11.42 -3.28
C LEU A 33 18.00 12.60 -2.30
N GLU A 34 18.63 13.71 -2.66
CA GLU A 34 18.84 14.84 -1.74
C GLU A 34 17.57 15.68 -1.52
N ASP A 35 16.70 15.79 -2.54
CA ASP A 35 15.50 16.64 -2.52
C ASP A 35 14.20 15.89 -2.15
N MET A 36 14.32 14.82 -1.35
CA MET A 36 13.18 14.00 -0.95
C MET A 36 13.11 13.86 0.57
N MET A 37 11.90 13.90 1.12
CA MET A 37 11.67 13.51 2.51
C MET A 37 11.63 11.99 2.62
N TYR A 38 12.35 11.42 3.58
CA TYR A 38 12.43 9.96 3.76
C TYR A 38 11.91 9.50 5.10
N LEU A 39 11.19 8.37 5.08
CA LEU A 39 11.03 7.47 6.22
C LEU A 39 11.67 6.13 5.85
N CYS A 40 12.78 5.78 6.50
CA CYS A 40 13.53 4.56 6.23
C CYS A 40 13.33 3.54 7.35
N ILE A 41 12.71 2.40 7.03
CA ILE A 41 12.43 1.32 7.97
C ILE A 41 13.25 0.09 7.56
N SER A 42 14.17 -0.31 8.44
CA SER A 42 14.91 -1.55 8.27
C SER A 42 14.05 -2.75 8.69
N ALA A 43 13.53 -3.49 7.71
CA ALA A 43 12.70 -4.66 7.95
C ALA A 43 12.91 -5.75 6.89
N ALA A 44 13.07 -7.00 7.35
CA ALA A 44 13.23 -8.17 6.50
C ALA A 44 11.88 -8.64 5.91
N ASP A 45 11.89 -9.23 4.71
CA ASP A 45 10.70 -9.87 4.13
C ASP A 45 10.53 -11.30 4.65
N HIS A 46 10.43 -11.43 5.97
CA HIS A 46 10.23 -12.70 6.63
C HIS A 46 8.91 -12.68 7.38
N SER A 47 8.19 -13.81 7.37
CA SER A 47 6.94 -14.02 8.13
C SER A 47 6.99 -13.73 9.64
N LYS A 48 8.17 -13.59 10.24
CA LYS A 48 8.37 -13.30 11.67
C LYS A 48 8.68 -11.82 11.93
N GLN A 49 8.97 -11.03 10.89
CA GLN A 49 9.20 -9.60 11.03
C GLN A 49 7.90 -8.94 11.48
N ASN A 50 7.92 -8.25 12.62
CA ASN A 50 6.78 -7.47 13.06
C ASN A 50 6.75 -6.14 12.29
N LEU A 51 5.69 -5.93 11.49
CA LEU A 51 5.45 -4.68 10.76
C LEU A 51 4.44 -3.76 11.45
N ILE A 52 3.60 -4.30 12.34
CA ILE A 52 2.59 -3.52 13.08
C ILE A 52 3.25 -2.39 13.88
N GLN A 53 4.43 -2.64 14.46
CA GLN A 53 5.18 -1.62 15.21
C GLN A 53 5.50 -0.34 14.39
N TYR A 54 5.50 -0.43 13.06
CA TYR A 54 5.81 0.69 12.17
C TYR A 54 4.56 1.36 11.58
N PHE A 55 3.36 0.86 11.88
CA PHE A 55 2.12 1.35 11.26
C PHE A 55 1.86 2.83 11.58
N ARG A 56 1.92 3.25 12.85
CA ARG A 56 1.63 4.64 13.22
C ARG A 56 2.53 5.65 12.50
N GLU A 57 3.85 5.46 12.55
CA GLU A 57 4.79 6.37 11.89
C GLU A 57 4.62 6.37 10.37
N SER A 58 4.38 5.19 9.77
CA SER A 58 4.15 5.04 8.34
C SER A 58 2.88 5.77 7.90
N PHE A 59 1.80 5.64 8.65
CA PHE A 59 0.50 6.24 8.31
C PHE A 59 0.56 7.75 8.40
N VAL A 60 1.20 8.29 9.45
CA VAL A 60 1.42 9.74 9.57
C VAL A 60 2.26 10.23 8.39
N PHE A 61 3.39 9.59 8.09
CA PHE A 61 4.26 10.01 6.99
C PHE A 61 3.52 10.03 5.64
N ILE A 62 2.74 9.00 5.34
CA ILE A 62 1.91 8.93 4.13
C ILE A 62 0.86 10.05 4.15
N HIS A 63 0.11 10.20 5.23
CA HIS A 63 -1.04 11.10 5.24
C HIS A 63 -0.66 12.57 5.25
N GLU A 64 0.40 12.95 5.97
CA GLU A 64 0.89 14.34 6.00
C GLU A 64 1.34 14.79 4.59
N SER A 65 1.92 13.89 3.78
CA SER A 65 2.23 14.21 2.38
C SER A 65 0.95 14.46 1.56
N ARG A 66 -0.08 13.62 1.74
CA ARG A 66 -1.37 13.76 1.05
C ARG A 66 -2.06 15.06 1.41
N LEU A 67 -2.04 15.44 2.70
CA LEU A 67 -2.65 16.70 3.18
C LEU A 67 -1.99 17.95 2.59
N LYS A 68 -0.71 17.87 2.21
CA LYS A 68 0.00 18.95 1.50
C LYS A 68 -0.29 18.98 -0.01
N GLY A 69 -1.06 18.01 -0.53
CA GLY A 69 -1.26 17.82 -1.97
C GLY A 69 -0.01 17.25 -2.67
N GLU A 70 0.87 16.59 -1.93
CA GLU A 70 2.10 16.01 -2.43
C GLU A 70 2.00 14.47 -2.57
N GLY A 71 2.88 13.89 -3.38
CA GLY A 71 2.94 12.44 -3.58
C GLY A 71 3.90 11.74 -2.60
N CYS A 72 3.50 10.54 -2.16
CA CYS A 72 4.34 9.65 -1.35
C CYS A 72 4.49 8.28 -2.02
N LEU A 73 5.75 7.88 -2.27
CA LEU A 73 6.10 6.54 -2.75
C LEU A 73 6.41 5.63 -1.57
N VAL A 74 5.68 4.53 -1.43
CA VAL A 74 5.96 3.47 -0.45
C VAL A 74 6.56 2.27 -1.17
N HIS A 75 7.84 1.98 -0.93
CA HIS A 75 8.54 0.92 -1.67
C HIS A 75 9.30 -0.06 -0.76
N CYS A 76 9.49 -1.27 -1.27
CA CYS A 76 10.42 -2.26 -0.74
C CYS A 76 11.27 -2.79 -1.91
N VAL A 77 11.95 -3.93 -1.75
CA VAL A 77 12.78 -4.50 -2.83
C VAL A 77 11.96 -4.89 -4.07
N ALA A 78 10.86 -5.63 -3.86
CA ALA A 78 10.02 -6.16 -4.94
C ALA A 78 8.70 -5.37 -5.12
N GLY A 79 8.41 -4.42 -4.24
CA GLY A 79 7.12 -3.72 -4.22
C GLY A 79 5.92 -4.67 -4.12
N ALA A 80 6.07 -5.81 -3.46
CA ALA A 80 5.06 -6.88 -3.46
C ALA A 80 4.56 -7.27 -2.06
N SER A 81 5.42 -7.19 -1.04
CA SER A 81 5.14 -7.71 0.30
C SER A 81 5.17 -6.61 1.37
N ARG A 82 6.35 -6.28 1.93
CA ARG A 82 6.51 -5.28 3.01
C ARG A 82 5.80 -3.94 2.75
N SER A 83 6.07 -3.32 1.60
CA SER A 83 5.46 -2.02 1.24
C SER A 83 3.95 -2.14 1.05
N VAL A 84 3.48 -3.26 0.47
CA VAL A 84 2.06 -3.53 0.29
C VAL A 84 1.36 -3.68 1.64
N THR A 85 1.98 -4.36 2.61
CA THR A 85 1.42 -4.50 3.96
C THR A 85 1.16 -3.15 4.61
N LEU A 86 2.13 -2.22 4.54
CA LEU A 86 1.94 -0.86 5.08
C LEU A 86 0.80 -0.11 4.39
N VAL A 87 0.75 -0.16 3.05
CA VAL A 87 -0.29 0.52 2.27
C VAL A 87 -1.68 -0.07 2.56
N VAL A 88 -1.80 -1.40 2.66
CA VAL A 88 -3.07 -2.06 3.00
C VAL A 88 -3.54 -1.64 4.39
N ALA A 89 -2.67 -1.68 5.39
CA ALA A 89 -3.03 -1.28 6.75
C ALA A 89 -3.39 0.21 6.85
N TYR A 90 -2.73 1.07 6.06
CA TYR A 90 -3.08 2.48 5.92
C TYR A 90 -4.49 2.65 5.34
N ILE A 91 -4.80 1.98 4.22
CA ILE A 91 -6.14 2.01 3.59
C ILE A 91 -7.21 1.55 4.59
N MET A 92 -6.97 0.45 5.32
CA MET A 92 -7.89 -0.02 6.36
C MET A 92 -8.16 1.04 7.43
N THR A 93 -7.15 1.86 7.76
CA THR A 93 -7.25 2.90 8.81
C THR A 93 -8.03 4.12 8.33
N VAL A 94 -7.84 4.54 7.08
CA VAL A 94 -8.50 5.74 6.52
C VAL A 94 -9.86 5.46 5.87
N THR A 95 -10.26 4.19 5.82
CA THR A 95 -11.56 3.71 5.33
C THR A 95 -12.23 2.78 6.35
N GLY A 96 -13.43 2.31 6.05
CA GLY A 96 -14.18 1.28 6.76
C GLY A 96 -13.82 -0.15 6.32
N ARG A 97 -12.91 -0.33 5.36
CA ARG A 97 -12.58 -1.61 4.72
C ARG A 97 -11.74 -2.52 5.62
N GLY A 98 -11.97 -3.82 5.52
CA GLY A 98 -11.10 -4.86 6.09
C GLY A 98 -9.87 -5.12 5.22
N TRP A 99 -8.95 -5.97 5.70
CA TRP A 99 -7.68 -6.24 5.00
C TRP A 99 -7.90 -6.92 3.65
N VAL A 100 -8.94 -7.76 3.52
CA VAL A 100 -9.25 -8.48 2.28
C VAL A 100 -9.62 -7.51 1.17
N GLU A 101 -10.54 -6.59 1.44
CA GLU A 101 -10.98 -5.58 0.47
C GLU A 101 -9.85 -4.58 0.17
N ALA A 102 -9.13 -4.12 1.20
CA ALA A 102 -8.01 -3.20 1.01
C ALA A 102 -6.90 -3.84 0.15
N LEU A 103 -6.53 -5.09 0.41
CA LEU A 103 -5.56 -5.82 -0.42
C LEU A 103 -6.09 -6.07 -1.85
N ALA A 104 -7.39 -6.35 -2.00
CA ALA A 104 -7.99 -6.51 -3.32
C ALA A 104 -7.96 -5.22 -4.14
N ALA A 105 -8.19 -4.06 -3.51
CA ALA A 105 -8.07 -2.75 -4.13
C ALA A 105 -6.62 -2.45 -4.54
N VAL A 106 -5.64 -2.69 -3.66
CA VAL A 106 -4.22 -2.55 -4.00
C VAL A 106 -3.82 -3.46 -5.16
N ARG A 107 -4.31 -4.71 -5.19
CA ARG A 107 -4.08 -5.64 -6.32
C ARG A 107 -4.69 -5.17 -7.64
N SER A 108 -5.78 -4.40 -7.60
CA SER A 108 -6.40 -3.82 -8.79
C SER A 108 -5.44 -2.85 -9.48
N ALA A 109 -4.78 -1.99 -8.70
CA ALA A 109 -3.78 -1.05 -9.21
C ALA A 109 -2.39 -1.69 -9.41
N ARG A 110 -2.06 -2.73 -8.63
CA ARG A 110 -0.74 -3.38 -8.62
C ARG A 110 -0.87 -4.91 -8.55
N PRO A 111 -1.01 -5.63 -9.68
CA PRO A 111 -1.28 -7.07 -9.69
C PRO A 111 -0.24 -7.96 -8.97
N CYS A 112 1.01 -7.50 -8.84
CA CYS A 112 2.06 -8.23 -8.11
C CYS A 112 1.96 -8.09 -6.59
N ALA A 113 0.98 -7.35 -6.06
CA ALA A 113 0.76 -7.21 -4.63
C ALA A 113 0.38 -8.55 -3.98
N GLY A 114 1.24 -9.03 -3.10
CA GLY A 114 1.11 -10.30 -2.41
C GLY A 114 2.00 -10.34 -1.17
N PRO A 115 1.52 -9.80 -0.03
CA PRO A 115 2.19 -9.96 1.26
C PRO A 115 2.47 -11.43 1.56
N ASN A 116 3.61 -11.70 2.21
CA ASN A 116 3.88 -13.05 2.70
C ASN A 116 2.84 -13.47 3.76
N LEU A 117 2.73 -14.77 4.02
CA LEU A 117 1.70 -15.31 4.92
C LEU A 117 1.76 -14.75 6.35
N GLY A 118 2.95 -14.42 6.85
CA GLY A 118 3.08 -13.81 8.19
C GLY A 118 2.52 -12.40 8.23
N PHE A 119 2.71 -11.63 7.16
CA PHE A 119 2.13 -10.28 7.06
C PHE A 119 0.62 -10.30 6.80
N LEU A 120 0.10 -11.31 6.08
CA LEU A 120 -1.35 -11.50 5.97
C LEU A 120 -1.98 -11.78 7.33
N ARG A 121 -1.35 -12.63 8.16
CA ARG A 121 -1.79 -12.87 9.55
C ARG A 121 -1.72 -11.61 10.40
N GLN A 122 -0.66 -10.81 10.28
CA GLN A 122 -0.57 -9.52 10.97
C GLN A 122 -1.66 -8.53 10.53
N LEU A 123 -2.06 -8.52 9.26
CA LEU A 123 -3.18 -7.68 8.79
C LEU A 123 -4.52 -8.16 9.36
N GLU A 124 -4.74 -9.47 9.45
CA GLU A 124 -5.91 -10.07 10.08
C GLU A 124 -5.95 -9.78 11.59
N GLU A 125 -4.83 -9.94 12.29
CA GLU A 125 -4.69 -9.59 13.71
C GLU A 125 -4.93 -8.09 13.93
N PHE A 126 -4.36 -7.24 13.07
CA PHE A 126 -4.58 -5.80 13.09
C PHE A 126 -6.07 -5.47 12.94
N GLU A 127 -6.77 -6.05 11.96
CA GLU A 127 -8.21 -5.87 11.77
C GLU A 127 -9.01 -6.26 13.03
N ASN A 128 -8.69 -7.40 13.63
CA ASN A 128 -9.45 -7.97 14.73
C ASN A 128 -9.21 -7.27 16.07
N PHE A 129 -8.00 -6.76 16.34
CA PHE A 129 -7.61 -6.34 17.69
C PHE A 129 -7.18 -4.88 17.82
N GLU A 130 -6.69 -4.25 16.74
CA GLU A 130 -6.04 -2.93 16.82
C GLU A 130 -6.71 -1.87 15.93
N LEU A 131 -7.35 -2.26 14.83
CA LEU A 131 -7.87 -1.35 13.82
C LEU A 131 -8.88 -0.34 14.38
N ALA A 132 -9.76 -0.78 15.28
CA ALA A 132 -10.73 0.11 15.94
C ALA A 132 -10.02 1.23 16.73
N GLN A 133 -8.93 0.88 17.44
CA GLN A 133 -8.13 1.84 18.21
C GLN A 133 -7.35 2.78 17.29
N TYR A 134 -6.84 2.26 16.16
CA TYR A 134 -6.18 3.06 15.14
C TYR A 134 -7.14 4.04 14.47
N ARG A 135 -8.37 3.63 14.13
CA ARG A 135 -9.40 4.53 13.58
C ARG A 135 -9.82 5.61 14.56
N ALA A 136 -9.95 5.28 15.84
CA ALA A 136 -10.23 6.26 16.90
C ALA A 136 -9.09 7.30 17.01
N TRP A 137 -7.84 6.83 17.09
CA TRP A 137 -6.65 7.69 17.08
C TRP A 137 -6.57 8.54 15.80
N TRP A 138 -6.90 7.96 14.66
CA TRP A 138 -6.91 8.65 13.37
C TRP A 138 -7.91 9.81 13.36
N THR A 139 -9.13 9.53 13.83
CA THR A 139 -10.21 10.51 13.92
C THR A 139 -9.87 11.61 14.92
N GLU A 140 -9.25 11.29 16.05
CA GLU A 140 -8.78 12.27 17.01
C GLU A 140 -7.70 13.19 16.42
N ARG A 141 -6.76 12.62 15.65
CA ARG A 141 -5.63 13.36 15.09
C ARG A 141 -6.00 14.24 13.90
N TYR A 142 -6.80 13.74 12.96
CA TYR A 142 -7.08 14.39 11.68
C TYR A 142 -8.53 14.86 11.52
N GLY A 143 -9.42 14.48 12.43
CA GLY A 143 -10.83 14.84 12.35
C GLY A 143 -11.55 14.13 11.22
N LYS A 144 -12.41 14.87 10.50
CA LYS A 144 -13.17 14.33 9.37
C LYS A 144 -12.25 14.13 8.16
N ASN A 145 -12.30 12.94 7.56
CA ASN A 145 -11.53 12.64 6.36
C ASN A 145 -11.87 13.64 5.22
N SER A 146 -10.87 14.36 4.74
CA SER A 146 -10.98 15.32 3.63
C SER A 146 -10.85 14.65 2.26
N PHE A 147 -10.46 13.38 2.22
CA PHE A 147 -10.29 12.60 1.01
C PHE A 147 -11.51 11.71 0.74
N ASN A 148 -11.71 11.36 -0.52
CA ASN A 148 -12.74 10.44 -1.02
C ASN A 148 -12.26 8.97 -0.97
N ASP A 149 -11.49 8.59 0.05
CA ASP A 149 -10.80 7.27 0.13
C ASP A 149 -11.77 6.09 -0.07
N GLU A 150 -12.99 6.17 0.50
CA GLU A 150 -14.00 5.13 0.36
C GLU A 150 -14.47 4.90 -1.07
N GLU A 151 -14.67 6.01 -1.80
CA GLU A 151 -15.12 5.98 -3.19
C GLU A 151 -13.99 5.48 -4.10
N GLU A 152 -12.75 5.93 -3.88
CA GLU A 152 -11.59 5.46 -4.63
C GLU A 152 -11.36 3.96 -4.46
N VAL A 153 -11.45 3.45 -3.22
CA VAL A 153 -11.35 2.01 -2.97
C VAL A 153 -12.51 1.26 -3.64
N GLN A 154 -13.74 1.78 -3.56
CA GLN A 154 -14.89 1.16 -4.22
C GLN A 154 -14.70 1.08 -5.75
N ASN A 155 -14.21 2.15 -6.38
CA ASN A 155 -13.95 2.21 -7.81
C ASN A 155 -12.91 1.17 -8.23
N LEU A 156 -11.81 1.03 -7.47
CA LEU A 156 -10.79 0.02 -7.72
C LEU A 156 -11.34 -1.42 -7.65
N LEU A 157 -12.27 -1.68 -6.73
CA LEU A 157 -12.92 -2.98 -6.58
C LEU A 157 -13.90 -3.27 -7.73
N THR A 158 -14.65 -2.27 -8.21
CA THR A 158 -15.63 -2.46 -9.30
C THR A 158 -14.96 -2.63 -10.67
N HIS A 159 -13.87 -1.91 -10.95
CA HIS A 159 -13.18 -2.02 -12.24
C HIS A 159 -12.57 -3.40 -12.48
N LYS A 160 -12.19 -4.12 -11.41
CA LYS A 160 -11.70 -5.51 -11.50
C LYS A 160 -12.77 -6.51 -11.94
N SER A 161 -14.03 -6.27 -11.59
CA SER A 161 -15.15 -7.13 -11.98
C SER A 161 -15.40 -7.10 -13.49
N ALA A 162 -15.15 -5.98 -14.17
CA ALA A 162 -15.37 -5.84 -15.61
C ALA A 162 -14.30 -6.53 -16.46
N THR A 163 -13.05 -6.61 -15.99
CA THR A 163 -11.94 -7.23 -16.75
C THR A 163 -11.88 -8.75 -16.62
N ASN A 164 -12.57 -9.35 -15.64
CA ASN A 164 -12.60 -10.80 -15.41
C ASN A 164 -13.79 -11.52 -16.07
N SER A 165 -14.65 -10.83 -16.84
CA SER A 165 -15.85 -11.40 -17.45
C SER A 165 -15.69 -11.90 -18.90
N ILE A 166 -14.47 -11.99 -19.44
CA ILE A 166 -14.24 -12.56 -20.78
C ILE A 166 -13.57 -13.93 -20.60
N CYS A 167 -14.39 -14.98 -20.46
CA CYS A 167 -13.97 -16.35 -20.74
C CYS A 167 -14.09 -16.58 -22.26
N PRO A 168 -13.04 -16.95 -23.00
CA PRO A 168 -13.22 -17.49 -24.33
C PRO A 168 -13.81 -18.90 -24.19
N GLU A 169 -15.02 -19.10 -24.73
CA GLU A 169 -15.55 -20.43 -24.95
C GLU A 169 -14.60 -21.20 -25.89
N LEU A 170 -14.24 -22.41 -25.50
CA LEU A 170 -13.49 -23.35 -26.33
C LEU A 170 -14.38 -23.76 -27.51
N GLU A 171 -14.13 -23.20 -28.69
CA GLU A 171 -14.60 -23.79 -29.95
C GLU A 171 -13.92 -25.14 -30.15
N THR A 172 -14.70 -26.21 -30.00
CA THR A 172 -14.33 -27.54 -30.48
C THR A 172 -14.42 -27.54 -32.01
N SER A 173 -13.29 -27.40 -32.70
CA SER A 173 -13.22 -27.64 -34.14
C SER A 173 -13.15 -29.14 -34.40
N GLY A 174 -14.25 -29.69 -34.91
CA GLY A 174 -14.21 -30.98 -35.60
C GLY A 174 -13.48 -30.86 -36.93
N THR A 175 -12.68 -31.87 -37.24
CA THR A 175 -12.56 -32.57 -38.52
C THR A 175 -11.81 -33.86 -38.27
#